data_AF-A0A7S1ZZ68-F1
#
_entry.id   AF-A0A7S1ZZ68-F1
#
_cell.length_a   1.000
_cell.length_b   1.000
_cell.length_c   1.000
_cell.angle_alpha   90.00
_cell.angle_beta   90.00
_cell.angle_gamma   90.00
#
_symmetry.space_group_name_H-M   'P 1'
#
loop_
_entity.id
_entity.type
_entity.pdbx_description
1 polymer ?
#
loop_
_entity_poly.entity_id
_entity_poly.type
_entity_poly.pdbx_seq_one_letter_code
_entity_poly.pdbx_strand_id
1 'polypeptide(L)'
;VEPWSSEIKVKLGVALLEMLLECATIDIDDGAAGSGRKSNPSILDDDDDDDGMSIPEGEKAFTYEKRWVGPKKGVVGHVCLNESFQRMALKDEYRSMEGHTTRHQPMVVPPRDWVAPDDGGYRALRVDLMRMHGCEAQKEALKLADLTTVYSGLNVLGSVPWVINKFTLDAARRCWEEGISLGDIPSRTDFEVPPLPERPEGKEKGRAYTEEEKEAFKVEYREWWHGMLRHYRFHQKNMDLNSLRCSAMLKLNQAEKFKNFERIYFPYNVDFRGRAYPVPPHLSNVGSDLCRGMLTF
;
A
#
# COMPACT_ATOMS: atom_id res chain seq x y z
N VAL A 1 18.82 25.07 -1.00
CA VAL A 1 19.49 23.77 -0.77
C VAL A 1 19.33 22.94 -2.03
N GLU A 2 20.42 22.62 -2.69
CA GLU A 2 20.36 21.73 -3.86
C GLU A 2 19.88 20.33 -3.44
N PRO A 3 19.08 19.66 -4.28
CA PRO A 3 18.64 18.30 -3.98
C PRO A 3 19.83 17.34 -3.99
N TRP A 4 19.85 16.39 -3.04
CA TRP A 4 20.86 15.33 -3.04
C TRP A 4 20.84 14.52 -4.34
N SER A 5 22.03 14.09 -4.77
CA SER A 5 22.19 13.20 -5.92
C SER A 5 21.49 11.86 -5.67
N SER A 6 21.13 11.16 -6.76
CA SER A 6 20.53 9.83 -6.67
C SER A 6 21.43 8.84 -5.93
N GLU A 7 22.75 8.95 -6.11
CA GLU A 7 23.72 8.08 -5.43
C GLU A 7 23.69 8.26 -3.91
N ILE A 8 23.70 9.51 -3.43
CA ILE A 8 23.64 9.80 -1.99
C ILE A 8 22.31 9.30 -1.41
N LYS A 9 21.19 9.56 -2.09
CA LYS A 9 19.87 9.10 -1.66
C LYS A 9 19.80 7.58 -1.53
N VAL A 10 20.37 6.85 -2.49
CA VAL A 10 20.41 5.39 -2.47
C VAL A 10 21.30 4.89 -1.33
N LYS A 11 22.53 5.40 -1.21
CA LYS A 11 23.48 4.96 -0.16
C LYS A 11 22.92 5.19 1.24
N LEU A 12 22.37 6.38 1.50
CA LEU A 12 21.75 6.69 2.79
C LEU A 12 20.50 5.84 3.03
N GLY A 13 19.66 5.67 2.01
CA GLY A 13 18.46 4.84 2.11
C GLY A 13 18.79 3.37 2.45
N VAL A 14 19.84 2.82 1.85
CA VAL A 14 20.33 1.46 2.16
C VAL A 14 20.84 1.38 3.59
N ALA A 15 21.70 2.31 4.03
CA ALA A 15 22.22 2.30 5.39
C ALA A 15 21.11 2.38 6.46
N LEU A 16 20.12 3.25 6.25
CA LEU A 16 18.96 3.34 7.16
C LEU A 16 18.09 2.08 7.15
N LEU A 17 17.95 1.44 5.99
CA LEU A 17 17.20 0.20 5.85
C LEU A 17 17.93 -0.97 6.50
N GLU A 18 19.26 -1.06 6.38
CA GLU A 18 20.09 -2.06 7.07
C GLU A 18 19.94 -1.94 8.58
N MET A 19 20.04 -0.73 9.13
CA MET A 19 19.77 -0.48 10.56
C MET A 19 18.37 -0.93 10.97
N LEU A 20 17.35 -0.70 10.13
CA LEU A 20 15.99 -1.17 10.39
C LEU A 20 15.90 -2.70 10.39
N LEU A 21 16.52 -3.38 9.42
CA LEU A 21 16.54 -4.84 9.30
C LEU A 21 17.32 -5.52 10.45
N GLU A 22 18.28 -4.81 11.04
CA GLU A 22 19.07 -5.29 12.18
C GLU A 22 18.33 -5.11 13.51
N CYS A 23 17.70 -3.95 13.72
CA CYS A 23 17.14 -3.60 15.02
C CYS A 23 15.66 -3.96 15.21
N ALA A 24 14.88 -4.09 14.14
CA ALA A 24 13.44 -4.31 14.28
C ALA A 24 13.10 -5.79 14.53
N THR A 25 12.77 -6.11 15.78
CA THR A 25 12.26 -7.41 16.22
C THR A 25 10.79 -7.32 16.63
N ILE A 26 10.09 -8.45 16.61
CA ILE A 26 8.72 -8.60 17.10
C ILE A 26 8.65 -9.78 18.06
N ASP A 27 8.00 -9.57 19.20
CA ASP A 27 7.70 -10.65 20.14
C ASP A 27 6.51 -11.46 19.61
N ILE A 28 6.69 -12.77 19.52
CA ILE A 28 5.61 -13.68 19.18
C ILE A 28 4.92 -14.07 20.48
N ASP A 29 3.73 -13.52 20.72
CA ASP A 29 2.83 -14.09 21.72
C ASP A 29 2.36 -15.47 21.20
N ASP A 30 2.96 -16.54 21.74
CA ASP A 30 2.55 -17.94 21.58
C ASP A 30 1.21 -18.26 22.29
N GLY A 31 0.21 -17.38 22.14
CA GLY A 31 -1.11 -17.51 22.77
C GLY A 31 -2.03 -18.56 22.14
N ALA A 32 -1.55 -19.41 21.22
CA ALA A 32 -2.38 -20.37 20.48
C ALA A 32 -1.77 -21.78 20.31
N ALA A 33 -0.74 -22.14 21.08
CA ALA A 33 -0.25 -23.53 21.14
C ALA A 33 -0.19 -24.00 22.61
N GLY A 34 -0.91 -25.09 22.90
CA GLY A 34 -1.23 -25.52 24.26
C GLY A 34 -0.07 -26.07 25.09
N SER A 35 -0.23 -25.93 26.41
CA SER A 35 0.20 -26.87 27.46
C SER A 35 1.59 -27.51 27.28
N GLY A 36 2.63 -26.85 27.79
CA GLY A 36 3.98 -27.41 27.91
C GLY A 36 4.75 -26.80 29.08
N ARG A 37 4.37 -27.23 30.30
CA ARG A 37 5.06 -27.10 31.59
C ARG A 37 6.57 -26.76 31.50
N LYS A 38 6.99 -25.54 31.85
CA LYS A 38 8.38 -25.25 32.23
C LYS A 38 8.52 -25.40 33.75
N SER A 39 9.09 -26.52 34.18
CA SER A 39 9.54 -26.72 35.56
C SER A 39 10.84 -25.96 35.78
N ASN A 40 10.84 -25.04 36.74
CA ASN A 40 12.06 -24.57 37.40
C ASN A 40 12.77 -25.76 38.07
N PRO A 41 14.11 -25.71 38.14
CA PRO A 41 14.73 -25.79 39.45
C PRO A 41 15.66 -24.61 39.71
N SER A 42 15.65 -24.23 40.97
CA SER A 42 16.34 -23.12 41.60
C SER A 42 17.73 -23.52 42.12
N ILE A 43 18.57 -22.49 42.33
CA ILE A 43 19.60 -22.32 43.38
C ILE A 43 21.08 -22.62 43.02
N LEU A 44 21.81 -21.48 42.94
CA LEU A 44 23.17 -21.14 43.41
C LEU A 44 24.39 -21.85 42.79
N ASP A 45 25.27 -21.07 42.14
CA ASP A 45 26.56 -20.65 42.73
C ASP A 45 27.32 -19.69 41.77
N ASP A 46 27.76 -18.57 42.35
CA ASP A 46 28.95 -17.71 42.15
C ASP A 46 29.60 -17.44 40.78
N ASP A 47 29.91 -16.15 40.62
CA ASP A 47 31.00 -15.49 39.89
C ASP A 47 31.13 -15.66 38.36
N ASP A 48 30.76 -14.61 37.61
CA ASP A 48 31.71 -13.80 36.83
C ASP A 48 30.98 -12.69 36.05
N ASP A 49 31.57 -11.48 36.10
CA ASP A 49 31.16 -10.28 35.38
C ASP A 49 31.21 -10.48 33.85
N ASP A 50 30.05 -10.66 33.22
CA ASP A 50 29.83 -10.29 31.81
C ASP A 50 28.40 -9.77 31.70
N ASP A 51 28.25 -8.44 31.63
CA ASP A 51 26.97 -7.75 31.51
C ASP A 51 26.45 -7.88 30.05
N GLY A 52 26.25 -9.14 29.65
CA GLY A 52 25.56 -9.55 28.45
C GLY A 52 24.07 -9.43 28.70
N MET A 53 23.54 -8.22 28.49
CA MET A 53 22.10 -7.97 28.42
C MET A 53 21.54 -8.85 27.29
N SER A 54 21.08 -10.06 27.63
CA SER A 54 20.45 -10.99 26.69
C SER A 54 19.10 -10.40 26.30
N ILE A 55 19.09 -9.67 25.19
CA ILE A 55 17.88 -9.21 24.53
C ILE A 55 17.09 -10.50 24.19
N PRO A 56 15.83 -10.65 24.64
CA PRO A 56 15.00 -11.76 24.21
C PRO A 56 15.00 -11.79 22.67
N GLU A 57 15.40 -12.90 22.07
CA GLU A 57 15.48 -13.06 20.62
C GLU A 57 14.06 -13.09 20.01
N GLY A 58 13.43 -11.92 19.92
CA GLY A 58 12.24 -11.73 19.10
C GLY A 58 12.58 -11.98 17.62
N GLU A 59 11.62 -12.47 16.85
CA GLU A 59 11.84 -12.70 15.42
C GLU A 59 12.04 -11.36 14.69
N LYS A 60 12.82 -11.37 13.60
CA LYS A 60 12.99 -10.17 12.78
C LYS A 60 11.66 -9.75 12.18
N ALA A 61 11.27 -8.49 12.41
CA ALA A 61 10.03 -7.93 11.87
C ALA A 61 10.11 -7.73 10.34
N PHE A 62 11.33 -7.60 9.80
CA PHE A 62 11.58 -7.45 8.37
C PHE A 62 12.69 -8.40 7.93
N THR A 63 12.55 -8.95 6.73
CA THR A 63 13.55 -9.81 6.07
C THR A 63 13.89 -9.28 4.69
N TYR A 64 15.05 -9.67 4.16
CA TYR A 64 15.44 -9.36 2.78
C TYR A 64 15.52 -10.64 1.95
N GLU A 65 14.80 -10.66 0.84
CA GLU A 65 14.72 -11.80 -0.06
C GLU A 65 15.01 -11.41 -1.51
N LYS A 66 15.67 -12.28 -2.25
CA LYS A 66 15.85 -12.12 -3.70
C LYS A 66 14.86 -13.01 -4.44
N ARG A 67 14.00 -12.41 -5.25
CA ARG A 67 12.98 -13.13 -6.03
C ARG A 67 13.18 -12.91 -7.52
N TRP A 68 13.05 -13.97 -8.30
CA TRP A 68 13.02 -13.85 -9.76
C TRP A 68 11.65 -13.32 -10.18
N VAL A 69 11.64 -12.19 -10.90
CA VAL A 69 10.40 -11.48 -11.28
C VAL A 69 10.04 -11.70 -12.75
N GLY A 70 11.03 -12.03 -13.59
CA GLY A 70 10.78 -12.27 -15.01
C GLY A 70 12.02 -12.06 -15.86
N PRO A 71 11.96 -12.44 -17.15
CA PRO A 71 13.11 -12.35 -18.05
C PRO A 71 13.61 -10.92 -18.28
N LYS A 72 12.74 -9.90 -18.18
CA LYS A 72 13.11 -8.48 -18.35
C LYS A 72 13.70 -7.83 -17.11
N LYS A 73 13.24 -8.23 -15.92
CA LYS A 73 13.63 -7.61 -14.64
C LYS A 73 14.66 -8.44 -13.88
N GLY A 74 14.85 -9.70 -14.26
CA GLY A 74 15.77 -10.63 -13.61
C GLY A 74 15.36 -10.90 -12.16
N VAL A 75 16.37 -10.94 -11.30
CA VAL A 75 16.23 -11.11 -9.85
C VAL A 75 16.16 -9.73 -9.19
N VAL A 76 15.14 -9.51 -8.38
CA VAL A 76 14.92 -8.26 -7.64
C VAL A 76 14.94 -8.55 -6.14
N GLY A 77 15.57 -7.65 -5.38
CA GLY A 77 15.55 -7.70 -3.92
C GLY A 77 14.25 -7.12 -3.35
N HIS A 78 13.65 -7.81 -2.39
CA HIS A 78 12.44 -7.43 -1.69
C HIS A 78 12.74 -7.34 -0.20
N VAL A 79 12.25 -6.28 0.44
CA VAL A 79 12.10 -6.24 1.90
C VAL A 79 10.72 -6.80 2.21
N CYS A 80 10.66 -7.85 3.00
CA CYS A 80 9.45 -8.58 3.35
C CYS A 80 9.12 -8.34 4.82
N LEU A 81 7.83 -8.26 5.12
CA LEU A 81 7.33 -8.17 6.49
C LEU A 81 7.21 -9.60 7.05
N ASN A 82 7.55 -9.79 8.32
CA ASN A 82 7.21 -11.01 9.05
C ASN A 82 5.69 -11.22 9.03
N GLU A 83 5.21 -12.45 8.92
CA GLU A 83 3.77 -12.75 8.81
C GLU A 83 2.96 -12.27 10.03
N SER A 84 3.54 -12.38 11.24
CA SER A 84 2.89 -11.91 12.47
C SER A 84 2.79 -10.39 12.48
N PHE A 85 3.84 -9.70 12.04
CA PHE A 85 3.82 -8.24 11.89
C PHE A 85 2.87 -7.80 10.77
N GLN A 86 2.84 -8.51 9.64
CA GLN A 86 1.90 -8.24 8.54
C GLN A 86 0.45 -8.39 9.02
N ARG A 87 0.12 -9.46 9.75
CA ARG A 87 -1.22 -9.66 10.31
C ARG A 87 -1.60 -8.53 11.27
N MET A 88 -0.66 -8.07 12.10
CA MET A 88 -0.86 -6.92 13.00
C MET A 88 -1.12 -5.64 12.20
N ALA A 89 -0.26 -5.31 11.23
CA ALA A 89 -0.37 -4.11 10.40
C ALA A 89 -1.66 -4.06 9.58
N LEU A 90 -2.21 -5.22 9.20
CA LEU A 90 -3.46 -5.31 8.45
C LEU A 90 -4.72 -5.20 9.31
N LYS A 91 -4.63 -5.16 10.65
CA LYS A 91 -5.79 -4.94 11.51
C LYS A 91 -6.34 -3.53 11.30
N ASP A 92 -7.67 -3.40 11.33
CA ASP A 92 -8.38 -2.15 11.04
C ASP A 92 -7.95 -0.98 11.96
N GLU A 93 -7.56 -1.28 13.20
CA GLU A 93 -7.03 -0.29 14.17
C GLU A 93 -5.78 0.43 13.64
N TYR A 94 -4.84 -0.29 13.03
CA TYR A 94 -3.61 0.30 12.48
C TYR A 94 -3.82 0.90 11.09
N ARG A 95 -4.75 0.37 10.29
CA ARG A 95 -5.20 0.99 9.02
C ARG A 95 -5.90 2.34 9.23
N SER A 96 -6.54 2.54 10.39
CA SER A 96 -7.13 3.84 10.74
C SER A 96 -6.06 4.93 10.95
N MET A 97 -4.90 4.57 11.50
CA MET A 97 -3.73 5.45 11.61
C MET A 97 -3.07 5.76 10.26
N GLU A 98 -3.30 4.95 9.21
CA GLU A 98 -2.74 5.16 7.87
C GLU A 98 -3.31 6.39 7.14
N GLY A 99 -4.42 6.96 7.62
CA GLY A 99 -4.95 8.25 7.15
C GLY A 99 -3.97 9.44 7.32
N HIS A 100 -2.80 9.21 7.90
CA HIS A 100 -1.71 10.17 8.11
C HIS A 100 -0.47 9.92 7.25
N THR A 101 -0.44 8.87 6.41
CA THR A 101 0.79 8.43 5.73
C THR A 101 1.20 9.31 4.55
N THR A 102 0.25 9.92 3.84
CA THR A 102 0.59 10.85 2.76
C THR A 102 0.78 12.26 3.28
N ARG A 103 1.98 12.82 3.07
CA ARG A 103 2.26 14.23 3.37
C ARG A 103 1.28 15.18 2.66
N HIS A 104 0.81 14.82 1.47
CA HIS A 104 -0.09 15.63 0.66
C HIS A 104 -1.56 15.29 0.95
N GLN A 105 -2.25 16.16 1.69
CA GLN A 105 -3.65 16.02 2.09
C GLN A 105 -4.47 17.25 1.64
N PRO A 106 -5.80 17.19 1.61
CA PRO A 106 -6.63 18.38 1.45
C PRO A 106 -6.21 19.52 2.40
N MET A 107 -6.30 20.75 1.92
CA MET A 107 -5.98 21.94 2.72
C MET A 107 -7.24 22.48 3.39
N VAL A 108 -7.14 22.99 4.61
CA VAL A 108 -8.26 23.66 5.33
C VAL A 108 -8.24 25.18 5.16
N VAL A 109 -7.31 25.67 4.35
CA VAL A 109 -7.17 27.06 3.92
C VAL A 109 -6.93 27.06 2.41
N PRO A 110 -7.26 28.15 1.69
CA PRO A 110 -6.97 28.24 0.27
C PRO A 110 -5.50 27.95 -0.04
N PRO A 111 -5.19 27.21 -1.12
CA PRO A 111 -3.83 26.99 -1.58
C PRO A 111 -3.10 28.30 -1.87
N ARG A 112 -1.77 28.24 -1.93
CA ARG A 112 -0.97 29.31 -2.52
C ARG A 112 -1.22 29.33 -4.02
N ASP A 113 -1.36 30.53 -4.55
CA ASP A 113 -1.35 30.74 -5.98
C ASP A 113 -0.03 30.27 -6.57
N TRP A 114 -0.12 29.58 -7.70
CA TRP A 114 1.02 29.30 -8.56
C TRP A 114 1.54 30.61 -9.13
N VAL A 115 2.84 30.86 -8.91
CA VAL A 115 3.58 32.00 -9.46
C VAL A 115 4.84 31.57 -10.19
N ALA A 116 5.30 30.34 -9.96
CA ALA A 116 6.43 29.72 -10.64
C ALA A 116 6.24 28.19 -10.71
N PRO A 117 6.99 27.46 -11.56
CA PRO A 117 6.86 26.01 -11.68
C PRO A 117 7.13 25.23 -10.38
N ASP A 118 7.84 25.82 -9.42
CA ASP A 118 8.18 25.27 -8.12
C ASP A 118 7.63 26.10 -6.93
N ASP A 119 6.76 27.08 -7.21
CA ASP A 119 6.13 27.93 -6.19
C ASP A 119 4.62 28.06 -6.38
N GLY A 120 3.88 27.30 -5.56
CA GLY A 120 2.41 27.27 -5.53
C GLY A 120 1.88 26.04 -4.78
N GLY A 121 0.56 25.94 -4.66
CA GLY A 121 -0.11 24.81 -4.00
C GLY A 121 -0.04 24.88 -2.47
N TYR A 122 0.79 24.06 -1.82
CA TYR A 122 0.83 24.01 -0.35
C TYR A 122 1.63 25.17 0.26
N ARG A 123 1.36 25.47 1.54
CA ARG A 123 2.08 26.52 2.27
C ARG A 123 3.52 26.12 2.63
N ALA A 124 3.71 24.89 3.11
CA ALA A 124 5.01 24.39 3.58
C ALA A 124 5.58 23.24 2.72
N LEU A 125 4.71 22.43 2.10
CA LEU A 125 5.15 21.33 1.26
C LEU A 125 5.47 21.85 -0.14
N ARG A 126 6.61 21.44 -0.68
CA ARG A 126 6.96 21.73 -2.07
C ARG A 126 6.29 20.72 -2.99
N VAL A 127 5.66 21.22 -4.02
CA VAL A 127 5.05 20.42 -5.09
C VAL A 127 5.44 21.05 -6.41
N ASP A 128 5.81 20.22 -7.38
CA ASP A 128 6.08 20.69 -8.73
C ASP A 128 4.76 20.94 -9.47
N LEU A 129 4.72 22.02 -10.26
CA LEU A 129 3.59 22.34 -11.14
C LEU A 129 3.27 21.17 -12.07
N MET A 130 4.30 20.50 -12.60
CA MET A 130 4.15 19.41 -13.57
C MET A 130 4.72 18.09 -13.04
N ARG A 131 3.99 17.00 -13.28
CA ARG A 131 4.43 15.63 -13.01
C ARG A 131 5.42 15.16 -14.10
N MET A 132 6.72 15.39 -13.88
CA MET A 132 7.77 15.18 -14.90
C MET A 132 8.49 13.82 -14.84
N HIS A 133 8.20 12.99 -13.83
CA HIS A 133 8.85 11.68 -13.62
C HIS A 133 10.41 11.70 -13.75
N GLY A 134 11.05 12.81 -13.37
CA GLY A 134 12.51 12.96 -13.41
C GLY A 134 13.11 13.42 -14.74
N CYS A 135 12.30 13.88 -15.71
CA CYS A 135 12.80 14.43 -16.97
C CYS A 135 13.31 15.88 -16.79
N GLU A 136 14.63 16.06 -16.78
CA GLU A 136 15.23 17.41 -16.58
C GLU A 136 14.93 18.35 -17.74
N ALA A 137 14.87 17.84 -18.99
CA ALA A 137 14.53 18.66 -20.15
C ALA A 137 13.12 19.29 -20.06
N GLN A 138 12.15 18.57 -19.50
CA GLN A 138 10.81 19.13 -19.25
C GLN A 138 10.86 20.24 -18.20
N LYS A 139 11.68 20.06 -17.17
CA LYS A 139 11.86 21.04 -16.10
C LYS A 139 12.53 22.32 -16.59
N GLU A 140 13.54 22.21 -17.45
CA GLU A 140 14.18 23.35 -18.10
C GLU A 140 13.21 24.07 -19.03
N ALA A 141 12.45 23.33 -19.85
CA ALA A 141 11.44 23.91 -20.74
C ALA A 141 10.38 24.71 -19.97
N LEU A 142 9.94 24.22 -18.81
CA LEU A 142 8.98 24.93 -17.96
C LEU A 142 9.50 26.25 -17.41
N LYS A 143 10.79 26.33 -17.09
CA LYS A 143 11.41 27.58 -16.59
C LYS A 143 11.48 28.66 -17.67
N LEU A 144 11.53 28.26 -18.93
CA LEU A 144 11.65 29.16 -20.08
C LEU A 144 10.29 29.53 -20.70
N ALA A 145 9.22 28.80 -20.36
CA ALA A 145 7.89 29.00 -20.92
C ALA A 145 7.11 30.09 -20.17
N ASP A 146 6.25 30.83 -20.89
CA ASP A 146 5.20 31.64 -20.25
C ASP A 146 4.03 30.73 -19.87
N LEU A 147 3.82 30.61 -18.56
CA LEU A 147 2.82 29.74 -17.95
C LEU A 147 1.72 30.55 -17.23
N THR A 148 1.65 31.86 -17.43
CA THR A 148 0.74 32.76 -16.72
C THR A 148 -0.72 32.31 -16.81
N THR A 149 -1.18 31.89 -17.99
CA THR A 149 -2.54 31.35 -18.21
C THR A 149 -2.76 30.00 -17.52
N VAL A 150 -1.72 29.16 -17.45
CA VAL A 150 -1.80 27.88 -16.74
C VAL A 150 -1.92 28.12 -15.24
N TYR A 151 -1.13 29.04 -14.70
CA TYR A 151 -1.19 29.42 -13.29
C TYR A 151 -2.56 29.96 -12.92
N SER A 152 -3.11 30.90 -13.70
CA SER A 152 -4.43 31.47 -13.42
C SER A 152 -5.53 30.40 -13.42
N GLY A 153 -5.50 29.46 -14.38
CA GLY A 153 -6.42 28.33 -14.42
C GLY A 153 -6.32 27.43 -13.18
N LEU A 154 -5.10 27.08 -12.76
CA LEU A 154 -4.89 26.25 -11.57
C LEU A 154 -5.27 26.97 -10.27
N ASN A 155 -5.04 28.29 -10.19
CA ASN A 155 -5.39 29.09 -9.03
C ASN A 155 -6.91 29.17 -8.87
N VAL A 156 -7.65 29.34 -9.98
CA VAL A 156 -9.11 29.27 -9.97
C VAL A 156 -9.56 27.90 -9.46
N LEU A 157 -9.05 26.80 -10.03
CA LEU A 157 -9.41 25.44 -9.61
C LEU A 157 -9.09 25.17 -8.13
N GLY A 158 -7.92 25.60 -7.65
CA GLY A 158 -7.48 25.39 -6.28
C GLY A 158 -8.22 26.25 -5.25
N SER A 159 -8.75 27.41 -5.65
CA SER A 159 -9.49 28.32 -4.78
C SER A 159 -10.93 27.87 -4.51
N VAL A 160 -11.44 26.88 -5.25
CA VAL A 160 -12.80 26.35 -5.06
C VAL A 160 -12.89 25.64 -3.71
N PRO A 161 -13.75 26.12 -2.78
CA PRO A 161 -14.00 25.42 -1.53
C PRO A 161 -14.87 24.19 -1.75
N TRP A 162 -14.62 23.17 -0.96
CA TRP A 162 -15.41 21.95 -0.88
C TRP A 162 -15.79 21.68 0.56
N VAL A 163 -16.89 20.97 0.76
CA VAL A 163 -17.37 20.51 2.07
C VAL A 163 -17.57 19.01 2.00
N ILE A 164 -17.29 18.31 3.11
CA ILE A 164 -17.60 16.90 3.22
C ILE A 164 -19.11 16.73 3.36
N ASN A 165 -19.73 15.97 2.45
CA ASN A 165 -21.11 15.57 2.56
C ASN A 165 -21.26 14.51 3.67
N LYS A 166 -21.63 14.96 4.86
CA LYS A 166 -21.77 14.10 6.06
C LYS A 166 -22.78 12.99 5.85
N PHE A 167 -23.89 13.24 5.16
CA PHE A 167 -24.89 12.21 4.91
C PHE A 167 -24.32 11.05 4.08
N THR A 168 -23.63 11.35 2.97
CA THR A 168 -23.01 10.30 2.15
C THR A 168 -21.87 9.61 2.88
N LEU A 169 -21.05 10.36 3.63
CA LEU A 169 -19.97 9.80 4.45
C LEU A 169 -20.53 8.82 5.50
N ASP A 170 -21.55 9.22 6.25
CA ASP A 170 -22.15 8.40 7.30
C ASP A 170 -22.79 7.13 6.71
N ALA A 171 -23.47 7.24 5.56
CA ALA A 171 -24.01 6.09 4.84
C ALA A 171 -22.91 5.13 4.35
N ALA A 172 -21.85 5.66 3.75
CA ALA A 172 -20.73 4.86 3.25
C ALA A 172 -19.97 4.17 4.40
N ARG A 173 -19.77 4.88 5.52
CA ARG A 173 -19.19 4.31 6.74
C ARG A 173 -20.05 3.21 7.34
N ARG A 174 -21.36 3.42 7.42
CA ARG A 174 -22.29 2.39 7.88
C ARG A 174 -22.21 1.14 6.99
N CYS A 175 -22.20 1.30 5.67
CA CYS A 175 -22.02 0.17 4.75
C CYS A 175 -20.71 -0.57 5.02
N TRP A 176 -19.62 0.17 5.25
CA TRP A 176 -18.33 -0.44 5.61
C TRP A 176 -18.40 -1.18 6.95
N GLU A 177 -18.89 -0.56 8.01
CA GLU A 177 -18.95 -1.12 9.37
C GLU A 177 -19.87 -2.35 9.46
N GLU A 178 -21.02 -2.33 8.76
CA GLU A 178 -21.95 -3.46 8.69
C GLU A 178 -21.54 -4.53 7.65
N GLY A 179 -20.45 -4.32 6.90
CA GLY A 179 -19.96 -5.26 5.88
C GLY A 179 -20.84 -5.35 4.63
N ILE A 180 -21.64 -4.33 4.35
CA ILE A 180 -22.50 -4.23 3.17
C ILE A 180 -21.65 -3.78 1.98
N SER A 181 -21.44 -4.68 1.01
CA SER A 181 -20.75 -4.32 -0.23
C SER A 181 -21.70 -3.56 -1.17
N LEU A 182 -21.34 -2.32 -1.50
CA LEU A 182 -22.14 -1.44 -2.35
C LEU A 182 -21.25 -0.46 -3.11
N GLY A 183 -21.38 -0.43 -4.43
CA GLY A 183 -20.60 0.48 -5.28
C GLY A 183 -19.09 0.31 -5.07
N ASP A 184 -18.44 1.40 -4.65
CA ASP A 184 -17.01 1.46 -4.34
C ASP A 184 -16.65 0.88 -2.96
N ILE A 185 -17.62 0.42 -2.16
CA ILE A 185 -17.40 -0.22 -0.85
C ILE A 185 -17.21 -1.74 -1.05
N PRO A 186 -15.99 -2.27 -0.88
CA PRO A 186 -15.70 -3.67 -1.12
C PRO A 186 -16.19 -4.56 0.03
N SER A 187 -16.45 -5.84 -0.27
CA SER A 187 -16.76 -6.84 0.75
C SER A 187 -15.63 -6.95 1.77
N ARG A 188 -15.98 -7.06 3.06
CA ARG A 188 -15.02 -7.32 4.16
C ARG A 188 -14.59 -8.79 4.27
N THR A 189 -15.36 -9.70 3.68
CA THR A 189 -15.06 -11.14 3.71
C THR A 189 -14.33 -11.57 2.44
N ASP A 190 -13.35 -12.45 2.61
CA ASP A 190 -12.65 -13.07 1.50
C ASP A 190 -13.54 -14.11 0.82
N PHE A 191 -13.26 -14.35 -0.46
CA PHE A 191 -13.84 -15.48 -1.17
C PHE A 191 -13.25 -16.79 -0.64
N GLU A 192 -14.08 -17.81 -0.52
CA GLU A 192 -13.61 -19.17 -0.26
C GLU A 192 -12.66 -19.60 -1.38
N VAL A 193 -11.45 -20.01 -0.99
CA VAL A 193 -10.45 -20.50 -1.93
C VAL A 193 -10.62 -22.01 -2.05
N PRO A 194 -10.89 -22.55 -3.26
CA PRO A 194 -10.92 -23.99 -3.47
C PRO A 194 -9.58 -24.63 -3.05
N PRO A 195 -9.55 -25.83 -2.47
CA PRO A 195 -8.28 -26.48 -2.11
C PRO A 195 -7.40 -26.67 -3.35
N LEU A 196 -6.09 -26.59 -3.16
CA LEU A 196 -5.14 -26.86 -4.23
C LEU A 196 -5.21 -28.36 -4.56
N PRO A 197 -5.55 -28.75 -5.81
CA PRO A 197 -5.62 -30.16 -6.16
C PRO A 197 -4.23 -30.80 -6.16
N GLU A 198 -4.17 -32.06 -5.75
CA GLU A 198 -2.94 -32.85 -5.81
C GLU A 198 -2.53 -33.08 -7.25
N ARG A 199 -1.23 -32.91 -7.53
CA ARG A 199 -0.70 -33.11 -8.86
C ARG A 199 -0.73 -34.60 -9.20
N PRO A 200 -1.34 -35.01 -10.33
CA PRO A 200 -1.32 -36.40 -10.76
C PRO A 200 0.12 -36.89 -10.87
N GLU A 201 0.42 -38.01 -10.21
CA GLU A 201 1.74 -38.61 -10.27
C GLU A 201 2.00 -39.15 -11.67
N GLY A 202 3.15 -38.78 -12.23
CA GLY A 202 3.67 -39.49 -13.39
C GLY A 202 4.16 -40.87 -12.94
N LYS A 203 3.98 -41.89 -13.77
CA LYS A 203 4.60 -43.20 -13.55
C LYS A 203 6.11 -43.11 -13.31
N GLU A 204 6.59 -44.13 -12.60
CA GLU A 204 8.01 -44.38 -12.33
C GLU A 204 8.89 -44.30 -13.58
N LYS A 205 10.08 -43.69 -13.45
CA LYS A 205 11.01 -43.47 -14.56
C LYS A 205 11.36 -44.81 -15.23
N GLY A 206 11.03 -44.95 -16.51
CA GLY A 206 11.43 -46.11 -17.34
C GLY A 206 10.29 -47.03 -17.80
N ARG A 207 9.06 -46.86 -17.31
CA ARG A 207 7.88 -47.60 -17.82
C ARG A 207 7.21 -46.85 -18.97
N ALA A 208 7.02 -47.54 -20.10
CA ALA A 208 6.21 -47.01 -21.20
C ALA A 208 4.73 -46.98 -20.81
N TYR A 209 4.03 -45.88 -21.14
CA TYR A 209 2.58 -45.80 -21.02
C TYR A 209 1.90 -46.53 -22.18
N THR A 210 0.81 -47.24 -21.89
CA THR A 210 -0.17 -47.65 -22.91
C THR A 210 -0.96 -46.41 -23.40
N GLU A 211 -1.58 -46.48 -24.58
CA GLU A 211 -2.37 -45.35 -25.11
C GLU A 211 -3.56 -44.97 -24.21
N GLU A 212 -4.23 -45.96 -23.60
CA GLU A 212 -5.32 -45.72 -22.64
C GLU A 212 -4.83 -45.00 -21.39
N GLU A 213 -3.69 -45.40 -20.83
CA GLU A 213 -3.09 -44.74 -19.67
C GLU A 213 -2.61 -43.33 -20.01
N LYS A 214 -2.15 -43.07 -21.25
CA LYS A 214 -1.83 -41.70 -21.70
C LYS A 214 -3.07 -40.83 -21.74
N GLU A 215 -4.18 -41.35 -22.27
CA GLU A 215 -5.40 -40.56 -22.39
C GLU A 215 -6.05 -40.30 -21.02
N ALA A 216 -6.07 -41.30 -20.13
CA ALA A 216 -6.49 -41.13 -18.74
C ALA A 216 -5.65 -40.07 -18.01
N PHE A 217 -4.32 -40.13 -18.10
CA PHE A 217 -3.43 -39.14 -17.50
C PHE A 217 -3.65 -37.73 -18.07
N LYS A 218 -3.93 -37.58 -19.38
CA LYS A 218 -4.26 -36.26 -19.97
C LYS A 218 -5.56 -35.69 -19.42
N VAL A 219 -6.56 -36.52 -19.14
CA VAL A 219 -7.83 -36.07 -18.55
C VAL A 219 -7.58 -35.61 -17.12
N GLU A 220 -6.93 -36.44 -16.31
CA GLU A 220 -6.61 -36.15 -14.91
C GLU A 220 -5.71 -34.91 -14.77
N TYR A 221 -4.70 -34.77 -15.63
CA TYR A 221 -3.84 -33.59 -15.70
C TYR A 221 -4.62 -32.33 -16.10
N ARG A 222 -5.59 -32.43 -17.02
CA ARG A 222 -6.46 -31.29 -17.38
C ARG A 222 -7.34 -30.87 -16.20
N GLU A 223 -7.89 -31.82 -15.46
CA GLU A 223 -8.70 -31.54 -14.26
C GLU A 223 -7.86 -30.89 -13.15
N TRP A 224 -6.68 -31.44 -12.87
CA TRP A 224 -5.70 -30.84 -11.96
C TRP A 224 -5.34 -29.42 -12.40
N TRP A 225 -4.96 -29.23 -13.66
CA TRP A 225 -4.59 -27.92 -14.20
C TRP A 225 -5.73 -26.90 -14.04
N HIS A 226 -6.96 -27.28 -14.37
CA HIS A 226 -8.12 -26.43 -14.17
C HIS A 226 -8.40 -26.14 -12.69
N GLY A 227 -8.24 -27.13 -11.80
CA GLY A 227 -8.39 -26.94 -10.36
C GLY A 227 -7.33 -26.00 -9.79
N MET A 228 -6.07 -26.18 -10.18
CA MET A 228 -4.95 -25.31 -9.82
C MET A 228 -5.18 -23.88 -10.31
N LEU A 229 -5.61 -23.69 -11.56
CA LEU A 229 -5.96 -22.36 -12.08
C LEU A 229 -7.12 -21.71 -11.30
N ARG A 230 -8.15 -22.48 -10.93
CA ARG A 230 -9.24 -21.98 -10.09
C ARG A 230 -8.73 -21.54 -8.74
N HIS A 231 -7.94 -22.36 -8.05
CA HIS A 231 -7.34 -22.04 -6.76
C HIS A 231 -6.58 -20.71 -6.80
N TYR A 232 -5.61 -20.56 -7.71
CA TYR A 232 -4.83 -19.33 -7.83
C TYR A 232 -5.66 -18.11 -8.26
N ARG A 233 -6.71 -18.32 -9.07
CA ARG A 233 -7.63 -17.23 -9.43
C ARG A 233 -8.36 -16.68 -8.20
N PHE A 234 -8.79 -17.53 -7.27
CA PHE A 234 -9.45 -17.08 -6.05
C PHE A 234 -8.47 -16.42 -5.07
N HIS A 235 -7.23 -16.91 -4.98
CA HIS A 235 -6.16 -16.19 -4.28
C HIS A 235 -5.94 -14.78 -4.82
N GLN A 236 -5.82 -14.62 -6.15
CA GLN A 236 -5.66 -13.32 -6.77
C GLN A 236 -6.85 -12.40 -6.48
N LYS A 237 -8.08 -12.92 -6.55
CA LYS A 237 -9.28 -12.14 -6.20
C LYS A 237 -9.23 -11.63 -4.76
N ASN A 238 -8.78 -12.43 -3.80
CA ASN A 238 -8.66 -12.00 -2.40
C ASN A 238 -7.57 -10.94 -2.22
N MET A 239 -6.46 -11.04 -2.97
CA MET A 239 -5.42 -10.00 -2.98
C MET A 239 -5.93 -8.67 -3.56
N ASP A 240 -6.67 -8.74 -4.67
CA ASP A 240 -7.29 -7.57 -5.31
C ASP A 240 -8.32 -6.94 -4.36
N LEU A 241 -9.14 -7.77 -3.70
CA LEU A 241 -10.14 -7.34 -2.74
C LEU A 241 -9.51 -6.67 -1.52
N ASN A 242 -8.42 -7.21 -0.99
CA ASN A 242 -7.67 -6.57 0.09
C ASN A 242 -7.14 -5.18 -0.33
N SER A 243 -6.64 -5.05 -1.56
CA SER A 243 -6.17 -3.76 -2.08
C SER A 243 -7.31 -2.74 -2.20
N LEU A 244 -8.49 -3.20 -2.65
CA LEU A 244 -9.70 -2.36 -2.70
C LEU A 244 -10.14 -1.92 -1.30
N ARG A 245 -10.10 -2.81 -0.30
CA ARG A 245 -10.41 -2.48 1.11
C ARG A 245 -9.50 -1.38 1.63
N CYS A 246 -8.18 -1.51 1.45
CA CYS A 246 -7.23 -0.47 1.86
C CYS A 246 -7.54 0.86 1.15
N SER A 247 -7.82 0.84 -0.16
CA SER A 247 -8.15 2.06 -0.91
C SER A 247 -9.44 2.72 -0.38
N ALA A 248 -10.49 1.95 -0.12
CA ALA A 248 -11.75 2.45 0.42
C ALA A 248 -11.55 3.04 1.83
N MET A 249 -10.80 2.36 2.70
CA MET A 249 -10.49 2.84 4.04
C MET A 249 -9.72 4.16 4.01
N LEU A 250 -8.69 4.29 3.17
CA LEU A 250 -7.92 5.53 3.04
C LEU A 250 -8.81 6.70 2.63
N LYS A 251 -9.79 6.48 1.73
CA LYS A 251 -10.77 7.50 1.32
C LYS A 251 -11.71 7.89 2.46
N LEU A 252 -12.32 6.90 3.12
CA LEU A 252 -13.26 7.12 4.22
C LEU A 252 -12.59 7.82 5.40
N ASN A 253 -11.40 7.36 5.81
CA ASN A 253 -10.63 7.95 6.89
C ASN A 253 -10.21 9.39 6.57
N GLN A 254 -9.86 9.66 5.31
CA GLN A 254 -9.52 11.01 4.90
C GLN A 254 -10.75 11.94 4.97
N ALA A 255 -11.90 11.50 4.47
CA ALA A 255 -13.14 12.28 4.55
C ALA A 255 -13.58 12.52 6.00
N GLU A 256 -13.52 11.49 6.85
CA GLU A 256 -13.80 11.55 8.28
C GLU A 256 -12.93 12.60 8.98
N LYS A 257 -11.61 12.59 8.71
CA LYS A 257 -10.67 13.57 9.26
C LYS A 257 -11.05 15.01 8.92
N PHE A 258 -11.60 15.24 7.74
CA PHE A 258 -11.93 16.59 7.25
C PHE A 258 -13.39 17.00 7.49
N LYS A 259 -14.24 16.12 8.03
CA LYS A 259 -15.70 16.33 8.09
C LYS A 259 -16.15 17.54 8.92
N ASN A 260 -15.33 17.99 9.86
CA ASN A 260 -15.66 19.08 10.79
C ASN A 260 -15.09 20.43 10.36
N PHE A 261 -14.32 20.50 9.28
CA PHE A 261 -13.89 21.78 8.72
C PHE A 261 -15.04 22.39 7.91
N GLU A 262 -15.20 23.71 8.01
CA GLU A 262 -16.20 24.43 7.23
C GLU A 262 -15.95 24.25 5.72
N ARG A 263 -14.69 24.30 5.30
CA ARG A 263 -14.26 24.18 3.91
C ARG A 263 -12.91 23.47 3.84
N ILE A 264 -12.72 22.71 2.76
CA ILE A 264 -11.45 22.16 2.33
C ILE A 264 -11.16 22.57 0.89
N TYR A 265 -9.89 22.51 0.53
CA TYR A 265 -9.37 22.92 -0.76
C TYR A 265 -8.40 21.87 -1.29
N PHE A 266 -8.39 21.72 -2.62
CA PHE A 266 -7.47 20.81 -3.29
C PHE A 266 -6.45 21.62 -4.07
N PRO A 267 -5.16 21.62 -3.71
CA PRO A 267 -4.14 22.13 -4.61
C PRO A 267 -4.06 21.25 -5.86
N TYR A 268 -3.89 21.86 -7.03
CA TYR A 268 -3.79 21.17 -8.32
C TYR A 268 -2.38 21.26 -8.89
N ASN A 269 -1.99 20.22 -9.63
CA ASN A 269 -0.83 20.20 -10.53
C ASN A 269 -1.26 19.67 -11.90
N VAL A 270 -0.35 19.66 -12.88
CA VAL A 270 -0.61 19.17 -14.24
C VAL A 270 0.26 17.98 -14.64
N ASP A 271 -0.20 17.19 -15.60
CA ASP A 271 0.68 16.27 -16.33
C ASP A 271 1.40 16.97 -17.49
N PHE A 272 2.28 16.26 -18.20
CA PHE A 272 3.04 16.79 -19.34
C PHE A 272 2.15 17.26 -20.51
N ARG A 273 0.85 16.93 -20.50
CA ARG A 273 -0.13 17.35 -21.51
C ARG A 273 -0.96 18.55 -21.06
N GLY A 274 -0.75 19.05 -19.84
CA GLY A 274 -1.49 20.16 -19.26
C GLY A 274 -2.82 19.77 -18.59
N ARG A 275 -3.11 18.48 -18.39
CA ARG A 275 -4.33 18.07 -17.67
C ARG A 275 -4.15 18.29 -16.17
N ALA A 276 -5.08 18.99 -15.54
CA ALA A 276 -5.04 19.31 -14.13
C ALA A 276 -5.53 18.13 -13.26
N TYR A 277 -4.82 17.87 -12.17
CA TYR A 277 -5.15 16.85 -11.18
C TYR A 277 -4.96 17.40 -9.77
N PRO A 278 -5.86 17.08 -8.82
CA PRO A 278 -5.63 17.28 -7.41
C PRO A 278 -4.32 16.60 -6.97
N VAL A 279 -3.55 17.29 -6.13
CA VAL A 279 -2.33 16.74 -5.54
C VAL A 279 -2.63 15.70 -4.45
N PRO A 280 -3.63 15.88 -3.56
CA PRO A 280 -4.01 14.84 -2.60
C PRO A 280 -4.44 13.54 -3.31
N PRO A 281 -3.86 12.38 -2.97
CA PRO A 281 -4.06 11.14 -3.74
C PRO A 281 -5.31 10.34 -3.33
N HIS A 282 -5.78 10.47 -2.09
CA HIS A 282 -6.82 9.59 -1.54
C HIS A 282 -8.22 10.16 -1.75
N LEU A 283 -8.48 11.36 -1.23
CA LEU A 283 -9.76 12.05 -1.40
C LEU A 283 -9.58 13.21 -2.37
N SER A 284 -10.36 13.20 -3.46
CA SER A 284 -10.46 14.34 -4.39
C SER A 284 -11.71 14.23 -5.26
N ASN A 285 -12.12 15.37 -5.83
CA ASN A 285 -13.27 15.47 -6.75
C ASN A 285 -13.05 14.75 -8.10
N VAL A 286 -11.80 14.45 -8.49
CA VAL A 286 -11.50 13.67 -9.70
C VAL A 286 -11.48 12.16 -9.43
N GLY A 287 -11.59 11.75 -8.16
CA GLY A 287 -11.57 10.37 -7.72
C GLY A 287 -12.78 9.53 -8.16
N SER A 288 -12.94 8.38 -7.49
CA SER A 288 -14.04 7.44 -7.74
C SER A 288 -15.39 8.01 -7.29
N ASP A 289 -16.48 7.32 -7.59
CA ASP A 289 -17.83 7.78 -7.28
C ASP A 289 -18.02 8.05 -5.79
N LEU A 290 -17.46 7.20 -4.92
CA LEU A 290 -17.42 7.42 -3.48
C LEU A 290 -16.76 8.75 -3.10
N CYS A 291 -15.62 9.09 -3.71
CA CYS A 291 -14.96 10.37 -3.44
C CYS A 291 -15.83 11.56 -3.86
N ARG A 292 -16.49 11.46 -5.02
CA ARG A 292 -17.37 12.52 -5.54
C ARG A 292 -18.61 12.68 -4.69
N GLY A 293 -19.25 11.58 -4.29
CA GLY A 293 -20.45 11.59 -3.45
C GLY A 293 -20.21 12.16 -2.05
N MET A 294 -19.00 12.01 -1.52
CA MET A 294 -18.59 12.59 -0.23
C MET A 294 -18.18 14.07 -0.30
N LEU A 295 -18.16 14.68 -1.50
CA LEU A 295 -17.75 16.06 -1.69
C LEU A 295 -18.91 16.90 -2.25
N THR A 296 -19.14 18.07 -1.68
CA THR A 296 -20.11 19.06 -2.14
C THR A 296 -19.52 20.46 -2.10
N PHE A 297 -20.15 21.44 -2.75
CA PHE A 297 -19.72 22.84 -2.72
C PHE A 297 -20.23 23.56 -1.48
#